data_AF-A0A821I944-F1
#
_entry.id   AF-A0A821I944-F1
#
_cell.length_a   1.000
_cell.length_b   1.000
_cell.length_c   1.000
_cell.angle_alpha   90.00
_cell.angle_beta   90.00
_cell.angle_gamma   90.00
#
_symmetry.space_group_name_H-M   'P 1'
#
loop_
_entity.id
_entity.type
_entity.pdbx_description
1 polymer ?
#
loop_
_entity_poly.entity_id
_entity_poly.type
_entity_poly.pdbx_seq_one_letter_code
_entity_poly.pdbx_strand_id
1 'polypeptide(L)'
;FDQMKYLTFVISITILFFVYSSNAQQCDHISNVARFDCYSEKDPTKEKCLARNCCWRLPIEPANYTEKPSIGFGFVSVPFCYYPKDFPNYEITSNEITDFGQRIRILKIQTTYMPHDILDLTVDLIYETEQRFRIRIYDSVNERYEVPIQVPIVEKKANITDYEVKLSQKPFAIFVTRKSTGAIL
;
A
#
# COMPACT_ATOMS: atom_id res chain seq x y z
N PHE A 1 50.98 3.06 4.55
CA PHE A 1 50.01 4.07 4.08
C PHE A 1 49.14 3.60 2.90
N ASP A 2 49.61 2.72 2.00
CA ASP A 2 48.81 2.24 0.85
C ASP A 2 47.76 1.16 1.17
N GLN A 3 48.08 0.21 2.05
CA GLN A 3 47.18 -0.92 2.37
C GLN A 3 45.84 -0.45 2.99
N MET A 4 45.89 0.58 3.84
CA MET A 4 44.69 1.12 4.50
C MET A 4 43.79 1.89 3.52
N LYS A 5 44.38 2.59 2.52
CA LYS A 5 43.63 3.28 1.45
C LYS A 5 42.98 2.30 0.49
N TYR A 6 43.68 1.22 0.14
CA TYR A 6 43.15 0.14 -0.69
C TYR A 6 41.96 -0.54 0.00
N LEU A 7 42.08 -0.85 1.29
CA LEU A 7 40.99 -1.46 2.06
C LEU A 7 39.76 -0.54 2.15
N THR A 8 39.94 0.76 2.40
CA THR A 8 38.82 1.73 2.39
C THR A 8 38.18 1.90 1.02
N PHE A 9 38.96 1.82 -0.06
CA PHE A 9 38.46 1.92 -1.43
C PHE A 9 37.65 0.67 -1.82
N VAL A 10 38.15 -0.52 -1.46
CA VAL A 10 37.43 -1.79 -1.68
C VAL A 10 36.14 -1.82 -0.86
N ILE A 11 36.16 -1.38 0.41
CA ILE A 11 34.95 -1.28 1.25
C ILE A 11 33.96 -0.28 0.66
N SER A 12 34.42 0.87 0.15
CA SER A 12 33.54 1.86 -0.48
C SER A 12 32.93 1.32 -1.78
N ILE A 13 33.70 0.60 -2.59
CA ILE A 13 33.20 -0.04 -3.82
C ILE A 13 32.22 -1.16 -3.49
N THR A 14 32.50 -2.02 -2.51
CA THR A 14 31.57 -3.09 -2.13
C THR A 14 30.30 -2.54 -1.53
N ILE A 15 30.36 -1.47 -0.72
CA ILE A 15 29.18 -0.74 -0.24
C ILE A 15 28.42 -0.13 -1.42
N LEU A 16 29.10 0.53 -2.37
CA LEU A 16 28.46 1.08 -3.57
C LEU A 16 27.78 0.00 -4.42
N PHE A 17 28.43 -1.15 -4.60
CA PHE A 17 27.86 -2.31 -5.31
C PHE A 17 26.68 -2.91 -4.55
N PHE A 18 26.76 -3.04 -3.23
CA PHE A 18 25.65 -3.54 -2.40
C PHE A 18 24.44 -2.58 -2.45
N VAL A 19 24.69 -1.27 -2.40
CA VAL A 19 23.69 -0.21 -2.56
C VAL A 19 23.07 -0.22 -3.97
N TYR A 20 23.86 -0.49 -5.00
CA TYR A 20 23.35 -0.65 -6.37
C TYR A 20 22.50 -1.92 -6.53
N SER A 21 22.91 -3.04 -5.92
CA SER A 21 22.17 -4.31 -5.99
C SER A 21 20.87 -4.29 -5.17
N SER A 22 20.79 -3.48 -4.10
CA SER A 22 19.56 -3.34 -3.30
C SER A 22 18.44 -2.55 -3.99
N ASN A 23 18.69 -1.99 -5.17
CA ASN A 23 17.70 -1.20 -5.94
C ASN A 23 17.18 -1.93 -7.19
N ALA A 24 17.41 -3.24 -7.31
CA ALA A 24 16.70 -4.03 -8.30
C ALA A 24 15.25 -4.21 -7.84
N GLN A 25 14.38 -3.29 -8.27
CA GLN A 25 12.95 -3.36 -8.06
C GLN A 25 12.44 -4.77 -8.33
N GLN A 26 11.83 -5.42 -7.34
CA GLN A 26 11.40 -6.81 -7.44
C GLN A 26 10.12 -6.91 -8.29
N CYS A 27 10.30 -6.84 -9.61
CA CYS A 27 9.27 -7.09 -10.61
C CYS A 27 9.07 -8.59 -10.79
N ASP A 28 8.63 -9.24 -9.71
CA ASP A 28 8.16 -10.63 -9.76
C ASP A 28 7.11 -10.80 -10.86
N HIS A 29 6.94 -12.04 -11.31
CA HIS A 29 5.91 -12.41 -12.27
C HIS A 29 4.53 -12.42 -11.59
N ILE A 30 4.00 -11.24 -11.28
CA ILE A 30 2.64 -11.03 -10.77
C ILE A 30 1.67 -11.38 -11.91
N SER A 31 0.68 -12.24 -11.62
CA SER A 31 -0.35 -12.62 -12.58
C SER A 31 -1.13 -11.40 -13.04
N ASN A 32 -1.64 -11.41 -14.27
CA ASN A 32 -2.37 -10.28 -14.85
C ASN A 32 -3.51 -9.78 -13.93
N VAL A 33 -4.21 -10.70 -13.26
CA VAL A 33 -5.34 -10.40 -12.37
C VAL A 33 -4.93 -9.77 -11.03
N ALA A 34 -3.68 -9.95 -10.61
CA ALA A 34 -3.16 -9.42 -9.36
C ALA A 34 -2.38 -8.10 -9.54
N ARG A 35 -2.30 -7.58 -10.77
CA ARG A 35 -1.62 -6.32 -11.04
C ARG A 35 -2.53 -5.15 -10.68
N PHE A 36 -2.02 -4.27 -9.81
CA PHE A 36 -2.63 -2.98 -9.51
C PHE A 36 -1.90 -1.88 -10.28
N ASP A 37 -2.67 -1.01 -10.92
CA ASP A 37 -2.15 0.06 -11.78
C ASP A 37 -1.38 1.12 -10.97
N CYS A 38 -0.11 1.34 -11.34
CA CYS A 38 0.77 2.37 -10.75
C CYS A 38 0.82 3.66 -11.60
N TYR A 39 0.13 3.68 -12.74
CA TYR A 39 0.04 4.85 -13.60
C TYR A 39 -1.41 5.03 -14.08
N SER A 40 -2.27 5.46 -13.16
CA SER A 40 -3.69 5.72 -13.42
C SER A 40 -3.95 7.00 -14.22
N GLU A 41 -2.91 7.78 -14.51
CA GLU A 41 -2.96 8.96 -15.36
C GLU A 41 -2.91 8.59 -16.85
N LYS A 42 -3.05 9.58 -17.74
CA LYS A 42 -3.01 9.36 -19.19
C LYS A 42 -1.58 9.08 -19.69
N ASP A 43 -1.50 8.26 -20.73
CA ASP A 43 -0.27 7.98 -21.50
C ASP A 43 0.90 7.43 -20.67
N PRO A 44 0.75 6.20 -20.11
CA PRO A 44 1.86 5.53 -19.44
C PRO A 44 2.94 5.15 -20.44
N THR A 45 4.20 5.46 -20.13
CA THR A 45 5.38 4.94 -20.85
C THR A 45 6.24 4.11 -19.91
N LYS A 46 7.10 3.26 -20.48
CA LYS A 46 8.04 2.46 -19.69
C LYS A 46 8.92 3.35 -18.80
N GLU A 47 9.43 4.44 -19.36
CA GLU A 47 10.32 5.38 -18.68
C GLU A 47 9.61 6.06 -17.51
N LYS A 48 8.39 6.57 -17.72
CA LYS A 48 7.59 7.19 -16.67
C LYS A 48 7.21 6.19 -15.57
N CYS A 49 6.92 4.95 -15.94
CA CYS A 49 6.60 3.89 -14.99
C CYS A 49 7.80 3.56 -14.09
N LEU A 50 8.97 3.33 -14.69
CA LEU A 50 10.19 3.01 -13.95
C LEU A 50 10.63 4.20 -13.08
N ALA A 51 10.41 5.44 -13.52
CA ALA A 51 10.67 6.64 -12.72
C ALA A 51 9.80 6.73 -11.44
N ARG A 52 8.66 6.01 -11.39
CA ARG A 52 7.83 5.87 -10.19
C ARG A 52 8.27 4.70 -9.29
N ASN A 53 9.38 4.03 -9.61
CA ASN A 53 9.76 2.75 -9.02
C ASN A 53 8.63 1.73 -9.15
N CYS A 54 8.02 1.65 -10.34
CA CYS A 54 6.97 0.70 -10.70
C CYS A 54 7.40 -0.24 -11.83
N CYS A 55 6.73 -1.39 -11.93
CA CYS A 55 7.10 -2.44 -12.86
C CYS A 55 6.43 -2.24 -14.21
N TRP A 56 7.19 -2.38 -15.29
CA TRP A 56 6.67 -2.35 -16.65
C TRP A 56 6.75 -3.73 -17.33
N ARG A 57 5.60 -4.37 -17.57
CA ARG A 57 5.53 -5.60 -18.36
C ARG A 57 4.23 -5.73 -19.15
N LEU A 58 4.33 -6.34 -20.31
CA LEU A 58 3.16 -6.77 -21.07
C LEU A 58 2.37 -7.85 -20.29
N PRO A 59 1.05 -7.96 -20.48
CA PRO A 59 0.25 -9.04 -19.95
C PRO A 59 0.71 -10.40 -20.51
N ILE A 60 0.59 -11.45 -19.72
CA ILE A 60 0.98 -12.82 -20.08
C ILE A 60 -0.25 -13.56 -20.66
N GLU A 61 -0.20 -14.03 -21.93
CA GLU A 61 -1.11 -14.99 -22.66
C GLU A 61 -2.36 -14.47 -23.45
N PRO A 62 -2.81 -15.20 -24.51
CA PRO A 62 -2.79 -14.76 -25.91
C PRO A 62 -4.04 -13.97 -26.28
N ALA A 63 -3.94 -12.66 -26.31
CA ALA A 63 -4.81 -11.86 -27.16
C ALA A 63 -3.92 -10.94 -27.97
N ASN A 64 -4.29 -10.74 -29.23
CA ASN A 64 -3.75 -9.73 -30.14
C ASN A 64 -3.85 -8.34 -29.50
N TYR A 65 -3.00 -8.04 -28.52
CA TYR A 65 -2.80 -6.70 -27.98
C TYR A 65 -1.80 -6.01 -28.91
N THR A 66 -2.22 -5.79 -30.15
CA THR A 66 -1.51 -4.95 -31.13
C THR A 66 -1.74 -3.46 -30.89
N GLU A 67 -2.51 -3.08 -29.87
CA GLU A 67 -2.92 -1.71 -29.65
C GLU A 67 -2.54 -1.24 -28.24
N LYS A 68 -2.03 0.00 -28.22
CA LYS A 68 -1.67 0.84 -27.06
C LYS A 68 -2.56 0.55 -25.83
N PRO A 69 -2.03 0.60 -24.58
CA PRO A 69 -2.86 0.49 -23.38
C PRO A 69 -4.00 1.51 -23.46
N SER A 70 -5.23 1.02 -23.57
CA SER A 70 -6.40 1.87 -23.83
C SER A 70 -6.60 2.86 -22.69
N ILE A 71 -6.51 4.13 -23.08
CA ILE A 71 -6.71 5.33 -22.30
C ILE A 71 -8.20 5.46 -21.97
N GLY A 72 -8.54 5.59 -20.68
CA GLY A 72 -9.76 6.24 -20.21
C GLY A 72 -11.11 5.54 -20.49
N PHE A 73 -11.87 5.32 -19.41
CA PHE A 73 -13.30 5.02 -19.36
C PHE A 73 -13.84 3.97 -20.36
N GLY A 74 -13.78 2.69 -19.98
CA GLY A 74 -14.73 1.69 -20.50
C GLY A 74 -14.21 0.25 -20.65
N PHE A 75 -12.90 0.06 -20.81
CA PHE A 75 -12.30 -1.27 -20.92
C PHE A 75 -11.20 -1.44 -19.87
N VAL A 76 -11.43 -2.33 -18.91
CA VAL A 76 -10.42 -2.69 -17.89
C VAL A 76 -9.33 -3.51 -18.58
N SER A 77 -8.24 -2.85 -18.97
CA SER A 77 -7.06 -3.51 -19.53
C SER A 77 -6.06 -3.84 -18.41
N VAL A 78 -5.34 -4.94 -18.57
CA VAL A 78 -4.29 -5.34 -17.62
C VAL A 78 -3.18 -4.28 -17.66
N PRO A 79 -2.84 -3.62 -16.54
CA PRO A 79 -1.91 -2.50 -16.56
C PRO A 79 -0.50 -2.97 -16.93
N PHE A 80 0.13 -2.24 -17.84
CA PHE A 80 1.52 -2.47 -18.21
C PHE A 80 2.44 -1.95 -17.10
N CYS A 81 2.07 -0.82 -16.49
CA CYS A 81 2.71 -0.25 -15.32
C CYS A 81 2.00 -0.64 -14.02
N TYR A 82 2.62 -1.43 -13.16
CA TYR A 82 2.00 -1.94 -11.95
C TYR A 82 2.90 -1.82 -10.73
N TYR A 83 2.30 -1.77 -9.53
CA TYR A 83 3.07 -1.74 -8.29
C TYR A 83 3.83 -3.05 -8.08
N PRO A 84 5.14 -3.01 -7.73
CA PRO A 84 5.86 -4.19 -7.29
C PRO A 84 5.35 -4.63 -5.91
N LYS A 85 5.67 -5.86 -5.49
CA LYS A 85 5.24 -6.38 -4.18
C LYS A 85 5.85 -5.62 -2.99
N ASP A 86 7.05 -5.10 -3.18
CA ASP A 86 7.84 -4.38 -2.19
C ASP A 86 7.68 -2.85 -2.29
N PHE A 87 6.67 -2.37 -3.03
CA PHE A 87 6.41 -0.93 -3.13
C PHE A 87 6.23 -0.32 -1.73
N PRO A 88 6.72 0.91 -1.45
CA PRO A 88 6.59 1.52 -0.15
C PRO A 88 5.14 1.59 0.35
N ASN A 89 4.89 0.99 1.50
CA ASN A 89 3.59 0.91 2.15
C ASN A 89 3.69 1.37 3.61
N TYR A 90 2.53 1.57 4.24
CA TYR A 90 2.48 1.81 5.68
C TYR A 90 2.74 0.52 6.45
N GLU A 91 3.24 0.65 7.67
CA GLU A 91 3.39 -0.41 8.65
C GLU A 91 2.80 0.00 10.00
N ILE A 92 2.28 -0.96 10.77
CA ILE A 92 1.77 -0.71 12.12
C ILE A 92 2.93 -0.48 13.08
N THR A 93 2.90 0.64 13.78
CA THR A 93 3.90 1.02 14.80
C THR A 93 3.37 0.95 16.22
N SER A 94 2.07 1.22 16.42
CA SER A 94 1.39 0.97 17.69
C SER A 94 -0.04 0.52 17.45
N ASN A 95 -0.58 -0.24 18.41
CA ASN A 95 -1.98 -0.62 18.47
C ASN A 95 -2.45 -0.51 19.91
N GLU A 96 -3.39 0.40 20.15
CA GLU A 96 -3.98 0.69 21.44
C GLU A 96 -5.43 0.20 21.45
N ILE A 97 -5.81 -0.55 22.50
CA ILE A 97 -7.20 -0.95 22.70
C ILE A 97 -7.96 0.24 23.30
N THR A 98 -9.10 0.57 22.71
CA THR A 98 -9.98 1.66 23.16
C THR A 98 -11.37 1.12 23.50
N ASP A 99 -12.20 1.93 24.17
CA ASP A 99 -13.57 1.54 24.48
C ASP A 99 -14.41 1.27 23.23
N PHE A 100 -14.16 2.02 22.14
CA PHE A 100 -14.84 1.85 20.85
C PHE A 100 -14.23 0.75 19.96
N GLY A 101 -13.02 0.25 20.28
CA GLY A 101 -12.33 -0.74 19.47
C GLY A 101 -10.81 -0.69 19.58
N GLN A 102 -10.16 -0.20 18.52
CA GLN A 102 -8.70 -0.08 18.45
C GLN A 102 -8.31 1.25 17.81
N ARG A 103 -7.19 1.81 18.26
CA ARG A 103 -6.50 2.95 17.66
C ARG A 103 -5.10 2.52 17.27
N ILE A 104 -4.77 2.66 16.00
CA ILE A 104 -3.54 2.15 15.42
C ILE A 104 -2.77 3.32 14.82
N ARG A 105 -1.47 3.39 15.10
CA ARG A 105 -0.58 4.32 14.38
C ARG A 105 0.14 3.59 13.27
N ILE A 106 0.02 4.09 12.06
CA ILE A 106 0.68 3.52 10.88
C ILE A 106 1.69 4.52 10.31
N LEU A 107 2.90 4.04 9.98
CA LEU A 107 3.96 4.86 9.40
C LEU A 107 4.37 4.37 8.02
N LYS A 108 4.60 5.31 7.09
CA LYS A 108 5.25 5.03 5.80
C LYS A 108 6.68 5.58 5.86
N ILE A 109 7.68 4.71 5.76
CA ILE A 109 9.10 5.09 5.92
C ILE A 109 9.61 5.90 4.72
N GLN A 110 9.07 5.66 3.52
CA GLN A 110 9.58 6.25 2.28
C GLN A 110 8.45 6.97 1.54
N THR A 111 8.72 8.18 1.07
CA THR A 111 7.82 8.89 0.14
C THR A 111 7.76 8.16 -1.19
N THR A 112 6.61 8.26 -1.85
CA THR A 112 6.37 7.71 -3.18
C THR A 112 6.40 8.82 -4.23
N TYR A 113 6.00 8.51 -5.46
CA TYR A 113 5.78 9.54 -6.49
C TYR A 113 4.53 10.40 -6.21
N MET A 114 3.69 10.01 -5.24
CA MET A 114 2.50 10.77 -4.89
C MET A 114 2.88 12.07 -4.19
N PRO A 115 2.34 13.22 -4.64
CA PRO A 115 2.65 14.50 -4.03
C PRO A 115 2.01 14.57 -2.63
N HIS A 116 2.74 15.13 -1.67
CA HIS A 116 2.27 15.36 -0.30
C HIS A 116 1.85 14.07 0.46
N ASP A 117 2.65 13.01 0.34
CA ASP A 117 2.51 11.82 1.20
C ASP A 117 2.46 12.21 2.69
N ILE A 118 1.41 11.79 3.40
CA ILE A 118 1.30 11.96 4.86
C ILE A 118 1.88 10.71 5.52
N LEU A 119 3.11 10.80 6.02
CA LEU A 119 3.86 9.61 6.44
C LEU A 119 3.37 9.00 7.75
N ASP A 120 2.65 9.75 8.58
CA ASP A 120 2.15 9.31 9.88
C ASP A 120 0.64 9.48 9.93
N LEU A 121 -0.07 8.36 10.04
CA LEU A 121 -1.53 8.33 10.06
C LEU A 121 -2.04 7.55 11.27
N THR A 122 -3.21 7.97 11.74
CA THR A 122 -3.97 7.25 12.76
C THR A 122 -5.11 6.49 12.10
N VAL A 123 -5.32 5.25 12.54
CA VAL A 123 -6.43 4.40 12.12
C VAL A 123 -7.28 4.06 13.33
N ASP A 124 -8.53 4.49 13.35
CA ASP A 124 -9.51 4.06 14.34
C ASP A 124 -10.38 2.94 13.74
N LEU A 125 -10.37 1.78 14.40
CA LEU A 125 -11.25 0.65 14.11
C LEU A 125 -12.40 0.68 15.12
N ILE A 126 -13.59 1.02 14.65
CA ILE A 126 -14.74 1.33 15.48
C ILE A 126 -15.79 0.23 15.29
N TYR A 127 -16.09 -0.49 16.36
CA TYR A 127 -17.02 -1.61 16.38
C TYR A 127 -18.41 -1.09 16.76
N GLU A 128 -19.08 -0.43 15.82
CA GLU A 128 -20.29 0.32 16.11
C GLU A 128 -21.48 -0.56 16.52
N THR A 129 -21.75 -1.62 15.75
CA THR A 129 -22.83 -2.56 16.04
C THR A 129 -22.41 -3.98 15.68
N GLU A 130 -23.30 -4.94 15.92
CA GLU A 130 -23.11 -6.34 15.53
C GLU A 130 -22.79 -6.49 14.02
N GLN A 131 -23.36 -5.62 13.19
CA GLN A 131 -23.29 -5.70 11.72
C GLN A 131 -22.61 -4.49 11.07
N ARG A 132 -22.19 -3.50 11.86
CA ARG A 132 -21.57 -2.27 11.36
C ARG A 132 -20.19 -2.09 11.97
N PHE A 133 -19.19 -2.15 11.10
CA PHE A 133 -17.80 -1.84 11.39
C PHE A 133 -17.42 -0.56 10.66
N ARG A 134 -16.71 0.34 11.33
CA ARG A 134 -16.23 1.59 10.73
C ARG A 134 -14.73 1.70 10.87
N ILE A 135 -14.09 2.04 9.75
CA ILE A 135 -12.66 2.33 9.68
C ILE A 135 -12.52 3.82 9.42
N ARG A 136 -11.70 4.51 10.21
CA ARG A 136 -11.25 5.88 9.92
C ARG A 136 -9.74 5.87 9.78
N ILE A 137 -9.21 6.42 8.69
CA ILE A 137 -7.78 6.66 8.48
C ILE A 137 -7.63 8.16 8.32
N TYR A 138 -6.85 8.81 9.18
CA TYR A 138 -6.76 10.26 9.24
C TYR A 138 -5.38 10.74 9.70
N ASP A 139 -5.07 11.99 9.34
CA ASP A 139 -3.94 12.74 9.88
C ASP A 139 -4.37 13.31 11.24
N SER A 140 -3.68 12.90 12.32
CA SER A 140 -3.98 13.35 13.69
C SER A 140 -3.32 14.68 14.05
N VAL A 141 -2.40 15.18 13.22
CA VAL A 141 -1.69 16.45 13.41
C VAL A 141 -2.39 17.57 12.65
N ASN A 142 -2.78 17.33 11.40
CA ASN A 142 -3.45 18.32 10.56
C ASN A 142 -4.86 17.86 10.22
N GLU A 143 -5.86 18.58 10.71
CA GLU A 143 -7.26 18.33 10.38
C GLU A 143 -7.48 18.44 8.87
N ARG A 144 -8.15 17.45 8.31
CA ARG A 144 -8.52 17.40 6.89
C ARG A 144 -10.03 17.51 6.77
N TYR A 145 -10.49 17.90 5.58
CA TYR A 145 -11.91 17.98 5.29
C TYR A 145 -12.62 16.65 5.59
N GLU A 146 -13.62 16.71 6.46
CA GLU A 146 -14.60 15.65 6.68
C GLU A 146 -15.96 16.09 6.12
N VAL A 147 -16.67 15.17 5.47
CA VAL A 147 -18.01 15.45 4.94
C VAL A 147 -18.93 15.75 6.13
N PRO A 148 -19.67 16.88 6.14
CA PRO A 148 -20.49 17.29 7.27
C PRO A 148 -21.80 16.49 7.34
N ILE A 149 -21.69 15.21 7.70
CA ILE A 149 -22.82 14.31 7.93
C ILE A 149 -22.85 13.87 9.37
N GLN A 150 -24.06 13.64 9.89
CA GLN A 150 -24.21 13.03 11.20
C GLN A 150 -23.75 11.58 11.15
N VAL A 151 -22.80 11.25 12.02
CA VAL A 151 -22.31 9.89 12.21
C VAL A 151 -22.60 9.44 13.64
N PRO A 152 -22.90 8.15 13.87
CA PRO A 152 -23.10 7.63 15.21
C PRO A 152 -21.87 7.88 16.09
N ILE A 153 -22.09 8.38 17.31
CA ILE A 153 -21.07 8.46 18.34
C ILE A 153 -21.01 7.09 19.02
N VAL A 154 -19.81 6.49 19.04
CA VAL A 154 -19.60 5.16 19.61
C VAL A 154 -18.68 5.30 20.81
N GLU A 155 -19.26 5.27 21.99
CA GLU A 155 -18.51 5.32 23.26
C GLU A 155 -18.01 3.93 23.68
N LYS A 156 -18.75 2.88 23.29
CA LYS A 156 -18.42 1.50 23.62
C LYS A 156 -18.64 0.59 22.43
N LYS A 157 -17.69 -0.32 22.18
CA LYS A 157 -17.76 -1.34 21.14
C LYS A 157 -18.95 -2.28 21.35
N ALA A 158 -19.47 -2.80 20.25
CA ALA A 158 -20.46 -3.87 20.26
C ALA A 158 -19.94 -5.11 21.02
N ASN A 159 -20.79 -5.69 21.87
CA ASN A 159 -20.44 -6.88 22.66
C ASN A 159 -20.30 -8.14 21.79
N ILE A 160 -21.12 -8.23 20.75
CA ILE A 160 -21.18 -9.34 19.79
C ILE A 160 -21.12 -8.72 18.39
N THR A 161 -20.45 -9.40 17.46
CA THR A 161 -20.33 -9.01 16.06
C THR A 161 -20.48 -10.20 15.14
N ASP A 162 -21.03 -9.99 13.96
CA ASP A 162 -21.09 -10.95 12.85
C ASP A 162 -19.77 -11.03 12.05
N TYR A 163 -18.81 -10.17 12.39
CA TYR A 163 -17.53 -10.04 11.72
C TYR A 163 -16.34 -10.14 12.68
N GLU A 164 -15.23 -10.67 12.19
CA GLU A 164 -13.92 -10.67 12.82
C GLU A 164 -12.98 -9.73 12.04
N VAL A 165 -12.08 -9.03 12.73
CA VAL A 165 -11.11 -8.13 12.11
C VAL A 165 -9.70 -8.59 12.47
N LYS A 166 -8.85 -8.79 11.45
CA LYS A 166 -7.43 -9.11 11.60
C LYS A 166 -6.58 -8.07 10.89
N LEU A 167 -5.35 -7.91 11.37
CA LEU A 167 -4.41 -6.93 10.86
C LEU A 167 -3.15 -7.62 10.34
N SER A 168 -2.65 -7.16 9.20
CA SER A 168 -1.26 -7.37 8.80
C SER A 168 -0.43 -6.16 9.23
N GLN A 169 0.74 -6.41 9.82
CA GLN A 169 1.61 -5.35 10.33
C GLN A 169 2.42 -4.68 9.22
N LYS A 170 3.00 -5.45 8.29
CA LYS A 170 3.86 -4.96 7.22
C LYS A 170 3.74 -5.83 5.96
N PRO A 171 3.14 -5.33 4.86
CA PRO A 171 2.45 -4.04 4.78
C PRO A 171 1.20 -4.03 5.68
N PHE A 172 0.80 -2.83 6.11
CA PHE A 172 -0.45 -2.60 6.82
C PHE A 172 -1.62 -3.06 5.95
N ALA A 173 -2.46 -3.95 6.48
CA ALA A 173 -3.72 -4.34 5.86
C ALA A 173 -4.77 -4.69 6.93
N ILE A 174 -6.04 -4.47 6.59
CA ILE A 174 -7.19 -4.83 7.42
C ILE A 174 -7.94 -5.95 6.69
N PHE A 175 -8.15 -7.07 7.37
CA PHE A 175 -8.96 -8.18 6.88
C PHE A 175 -10.25 -8.24 7.69
N VAL A 176 -11.39 -8.07 7.04
CA VAL A 176 -12.71 -8.23 7.67
C VAL A 176 -13.29 -9.56 7.22
N THR A 177 -13.60 -10.44 8.16
CA THR A 177 -14.08 -11.80 7.89
C THR A 177 -15.48 -11.97 8.45
N ARG A 178 -16.43 -12.43 7.62
CA ARG A 178 -17.76 -12.82 8.09
C ARG A 178 -17.65 -14.09 8.95
N LYS A 179 -18.06 -14.04 10.22
CA LYS A 179 -17.91 -15.17 11.15
C LYS A 179 -18.71 -16.40 10.73
N SER A 180 -19.93 -16.21 10.22
CA SER A 180 -20.83 -17.31 9.88
C SER A 180 -20.33 -18.17 8.71
N THR A 181 -19.58 -17.59 7.76
CA THR A 181 -19.13 -18.30 6.55
C THR A 181 -17.61 -18.39 6.42
N GLY A 182 -16.84 -17.64 7.22
CA GLY A 182 -15.40 -17.52 7.09
C GLY A 182 -14.94 -16.74 5.85
N ALA A 183 -15.84 -16.07 5.13
CA ALA A 183 -15.51 -15.31 3.93
C ALA A 183 -14.80 -14.00 4.29
N ILE A 184 -13.66 -13.72 3.64
CA ILE A 184 -12.99 -12.42 3.70
C ILE A 184 -13.72 -11.46 2.76
N LEU A 185 -14.13 -10.31 3.30
CA LEU A 185 -14.93 -9.28 2.63
C LEU A 185 -14.05 -8.15 2.08
#